data_AF-A0A1V5AVP1-F1
#
_entry.id   AF-A0A1V5AVP1-F1
#
_cell.length_a   1.000
_cell.length_b   1.000
_cell.length_c   1.000
_cell.angle_alpha   90.00
_cell.angle_beta   90.00
_cell.angle_gamma   90.00
#
_symmetry.space_group_name_H-M   'P 1'
#
loop_
_entity.id
_entity.type
_entity.pdbx_description
1 polymer ?
#
loop_
_entity_poly.entity_id
_entity_poly.type
_entity_poly.pdbx_seq_one_letter_code
_entity_poly.pdbx_strand_id
1 'polypeptide(L)'
;MPEDQPSLVVVPVEVLQSLLQEVKQLRERVEALEGRAEGFDQWTGDYSEAFAYVAQKVKAIEASPSADKAPGRETAKRIAKLKEILKKRGGSQTFQQLQKDLDLSPSEFTYLVNNLDKRSFEVSRRPGSKRGEKILSLRVRIRDPVVFK
;
A
#
# COMPACT_ATOMS: atom_id res chain seq x y z
N MET A 1 -13.26 -42.46 -64.21
CA MET A 1 -12.43 -41.53 -63.41
C MET A 1 -12.33 -40.25 -64.21
N PRO A 2 -13.01 -39.15 -63.83
CA PRO A 2 -12.79 -37.87 -64.50
C PRO A 2 -11.45 -37.31 -64.02
N GLU A 3 -10.63 -36.88 -64.96
CA GLU A 3 -9.34 -36.26 -64.67
C GLU A 3 -9.53 -34.91 -64.01
N ASP A 4 -8.79 -34.69 -62.92
CA ASP A 4 -8.72 -33.44 -62.19
C ASP A 4 -7.96 -32.42 -63.06
N GLN A 5 -8.70 -31.70 -63.92
CA GLN A 5 -8.12 -30.66 -64.75
C GLN A 5 -7.70 -29.49 -63.84
N PRO A 6 -6.44 -29.04 -63.88
CA PRO A 6 -6.01 -27.92 -63.06
C PRO A 6 -6.77 -26.66 -63.51
N SER A 7 -7.62 -26.15 -62.63
CA SER A 7 -8.33 -24.89 -62.82
C SER A 7 -7.29 -23.77 -62.92
N LEU A 8 -7.17 -23.17 -64.10
CA LEU A 8 -6.27 -22.04 -64.35
C LEU A 8 -6.82 -20.80 -63.62
N VAL A 9 -6.27 -20.48 -62.45
CA VAL A 9 -6.65 -19.29 -61.69
C VAL A 9 -5.92 -18.09 -62.30
N VAL A 10 -6.63 -17.29 -63.09
CA VAL A 10 -6.10 -16.03 -63.65
C VAL A 10 -6.28 -14.94 -62.60
N VAL A 11 -5.19 -14.55 -61.94
CA VAL A 11 -5.19 -13.43 -60.98
C VAL A 11 -4.76 -12.16 -61.72
N PRO A 12 -5.56 -11.08 -61.68
CA PRO A 12 -5.17 -9.80 -62.26
C PRO A 12 -3.87 -9.28 -61.62
N VAL A 13 -2.99 -8.71 -62.43
CA VAL A 13 -1.69 -8.22 -61.98
C VAL A 13 -1.84 -7.10 -60.94
N GLU A 14 -2.91 -6.31 -61.02
CA GLU A 14 -3.25 -5.26 -60.08
C GLU A 14 -3.52 -5.82 -58.68
N VAL A 15 -4.17 -6.98 -58.60
CA VAL A 15 -4.42 -7.68 -57.33
C VAL A 15 -3.10 -8.17 -56.72
N LEU A 16 -2.19 -8.71 -57.54
CA LEU A 16 -0.86 -9.12 -57.09
C LEU A 16 -0.02 -7.93 -56.60
N GLN A 17 -0.13 -6.77 -57.26
CA GLN A 17 0.55 -5.54 -56.85
C GLN A 17 0.00 -4.99 -55.54
N SER A 18 -1.32 -4.97 -55.37
CA SER A 18 -1.97 -4.55 -54.12
C SER A 18 -1.56 -5.43 -52.95
N LEU A 19 -1.59 -6.76 -53.13
CA LEU A 19 -1.17 -7.71 -52.10
C LEU A 19 0.32 -7.56 -51.76
N LEU A 20 1.19 -7.32 -52.75
CA LEU A 20 2.60 -7.07 -52.49
C LEU A 20 2.81 -5.80 -51.64
N GLN A 21 2.02 -4.76 -51.87
CA GLN A 21 2.08 -3.53 -51.10
C GLN A 21 1.58 -3.72 -49.66
N GLU A 22 0.49 -4.47 -49.47
CA GLU A 22 0.00 -4.83 -48.14
C GLU A 22 1.01 -5.68 -47.36
N VAL A 23 1.63 -6.67 -47.99
CA VAL A 23 2.67 -7.50 -47.35
C VAL A 23 3.87 -6.66 -46.91
N LYS A 24 4.26 -5.64 -47.69
CA LYS A 24 5.33 -4.70 -47.30
C LYS A 24 4.93 -3.87 -46.08
N GLN A 25 3.73 -3.29 -46.10
CA GLN A 25 3.23 -2.51 -44.96
C GLN A 25 3.07 -3.36 -43.69
N LEU A 26 2.62 -4.62 -43.83
CA LEU A 26 2.52 -5.54 -42.71
C LEU A 26 3.90 -5.87 -42.12
N ARG A 27 4.92 -6.08 -42.97
CA ARG A 27 6.29 -6.30 -42.49
C ARG A 27 6.83 -5.12 -41.69
N GLU A 28 6.68 -3.91 -42.20
CA GLU A 28 7.10 -2.69 -41.48
C GLU A 28 6.38 -2.55 -40.13
N ARG A 29 5.08 -2.88 -40.08
CA ARG A 29 4.30 -2.83 -38.83
C ARG A 29 4.73 -3.91 -37.83
N VAL A 30 5.08 -5.11 -38.31
CA VAL A 30 5.59 -6.19 -37.44
C VAL A 30 6.92 -5.78 -36.84
N GLU A 31 7.84 -5.26 -37.66
CA GLU A 31 9.16 -4.80 -37.19
C GLU A 31 9.03 -3.66 -36.15
N ALA A 32 8.13 -2.70 -36.39
CA ALA A 32 7.85 -1.63 -35.44
C ALA A 32 7.22 -2.14 -34.13
N LEU A 33 6.41 -3.21 -34.17
CA LEU A 33 5.83 -3.83 -32.98
C LEU A 33 6.85 -4.65 -32.21
N GLU A 34 7.73 -5.37 -32.89
CA GLU A 34 8.83 -6.13 -32.29
C GLU A 34 9.77 -5.19 -31.53
N GLY A 35 10.21 -4.09 -32.14
CA GLY A 35 11.04 -3.11 -31.44
C GLY A 35 10.36 -2.46 -30.22
N ARG A 36 9.03 -2.31 -30.24
CA ARG A 36 8.26 -1.85 -29.07
C ARG A 36 8.16 -2.91 -27.97
N ALA A 37 8.03 -4.17 -28.34
CA ALA A 37 7.98 -5.28 -27.39
C ALA A 37 9.34 -5.46 -26.70
N GLU A 38 10.44 -5.41 -27.46
CA GLU A 38 11.80 -5.45 -26.91
C GLU A 38 12.06 -4.31 -25.92
N GLY A 39 11.64 -3.09 -26.25
CA GLY A 39 11.75 -1.95 -25.35
C GLY A 39 10.92 -2.11 -24.07
N PHE A 40 9.77 -2.79 -24.15
CA PHE A 40 8.96 -3.11 -22.98
C PHE A 40 9.62 -4.18 -22.11
N ASP A 41 10.16 -5.25 -22.71
CA ASP A 41 10.86 -6.31 -21.99
C ASP A 41 12.08 -5.76 -21.23
N GLN A 42 12.87 -4.91 -21.88
CA GLN A 42 14.00 -4.24 -21.23
C GLN A 42 13.56 -3.37 -20.04
N TRP A 43 12.51 -2.57 -20.23
CA TRP A 43 11.94 -1.74 -19.15
C TRP A 43 11.45 -2.59 -17.98
N THR A 44 10.78 -3.72 -18.24
CA THR A 44 10.33 -4.61 -17.16
C THR A 44 11.50 -5.26 -16.41
N GLY A 45 12.58 -5.61 -17.12
CA GLY A 45 13.81 -6.11 -16.52
C GLY A 45 14.42 -5.11 -15.55
N ASP A 46 14.70 -3.89 -16.01
CA ASP A 46 15.31 -2.82 -15.22
C ASP A 46 14.48 -2.48 -13.97
N TYR A 47 13.15 -2.41 -14.11
CA TYR A 47 12.28 -2.15 -12.98
C TYR A 47 12.27 -3.31 -11.98
N SER A 48 12.28 -4.56 -12.46
CA SER A 48 12.29 -5.74 -11.59
C SER A 48 13.54 -5.77 -10.69
N GLU A 49 14.70 -5.40 -11.22
CA GLU A 49 15.95 -5.30 -10.46
C GLU A 49 15.91 -4.18 -9.42
N ALA A 50 15.38 -3.01 -9.80
CA ALA A 50 15.19 -1.90 -8.88
C ALA A 50 14.24 -2.27 -7.72
N PHE A 51 13.15 -2.96 -8.01
CA PHE A 51 12.23 -3.47 -6.99
C PHE A 51 12.90 -4.50 -6.08
N ALA A 52 13.67 -5.44 -6.64
CA ALA A 52 14.40 -6.43 -5.86
C ALA A 52 15.42 -5.78 -4.90
N TYR A 53 16.15 -4.78 -5.37
CA TYR A 53 17.09 -4.01 -4.56
C TYR A 53 16.39 -3.31 -3.39
N VAL A 54 15.29 -2.62 -3.65
CA VAL A 54 14.50 -1.94 -2.60
C VAL A 54 13.93 -2.94 -1.61
N ALA A 55 13.38 -4.05 -2.08
CA ALA A 55 12.85 -5.11 -1.21
C ALA A 55 13.93 -5.68 -0.29
N GLN A 56 15.15 -5.90 -0.81
CA GLN A 56 16.29 -6.33 -0.01
C GLN A 56 16.69 -5.31 1.06
N LYS A 57 16.71 -4.02 0.70
CA LYS A 57 17.02 -2.92 1.65
C LYS A 57 15.98 -2.81 2.75
N VAL A 58 14.69 -2.91 2.42
CA VAL A 58 13.61 -2.92 3.42
C VAL A 58 13.77 -4.08 4.38
N LYS A 59 14.00 -5.30 3.86
CA LYS A 59 14.22 -6.48 4.69
C LYS A 59 15.44 -6.32 5.62
N ALA A 60 16.52 -5.70 5.16
CA ALA A 60 17.70 -5.43 5.97
C ALA A 60 17.43 -4.40 7.09
N ILE A 61 16.60 -3.39 6.83
CA ILE A 61 16.16 -2.42 7.84
C ILE A 61 15.28 -3.10 8.89
N GLU A 62 14.33 -3.93 8.45
CA GLU A 62 13.43 -4.66 9.34
C GLU A 62 14.17 -5.69 10.20
N ALA A 63 15.18 -6.35 9.66
CA ALA A 63 16.01 -7.33 10.37
C ALA A 63 17.10 -6.69 11.26
N SER A 64 17.33 -5.37 11.16
CA SER A 64 18.36 -4.70 11.96
C SER A 64 17.97 -4.71 13.44
N PRO A 65 18.84 -5.15 14.36
CA PRO A 65 18.57 -5.11 15.82
C PRO A 65 18.42 -3.67 16.36
N SER A 66 18.82 -2.67 15.58
CA SER A 66 18.60 -1.24 15.84
C SER A 66 17.17 -0.79 15.53
N ALA A 67 16.43 -1.56 14.73
CA ALA A 67 15.07 -1.21 14.33
C ALA A 67 14.16 -1.12 15.57
N ASP A 68 14.36 -1.95 16.58
CA ASP A 68 13.62 -1.88 17.84
C ASP A 68 14.08 -0.75 18.78
N LYS A 69 15.27 -0.17 18.55
CA LYS A 69 15.86 0.89 19.38
C LYS A 69 15.78 2.28 18.75
N ALA A 70 15.14 2.41 17.57
CA ALA A 70 14.93 3.71 16.95
C ALA A 70 14.14 4.63 17.91
N PRO A 71 14.62 5.87 18.15
CA PRO A 71 13.96 6.80 19.05
C PRO A 71 12.51 7.03 18.60
N GLY A 72 11.56 6.72 19.48
CA GLY A 72 10.13 6.90 19.24
C GLY A 72 9.35 5.65 18.80
N ARG A 73 9.99 4.53 18.42
CA ARG A 73 9.28 3.30 18.02
C ARG A 73 8.52 2.66 19.19
N GLU A 74 9.13 2.64 20.37
CA GLU A 74 8.49 2.14 21.59
C GLU A 74 7.29 3.02 21.99
N THR A 75 7.43 4.33 21.89
CA THR A 75 6.32 5.27 22.09
C THR A 75 5.21 5.03 21.07
N ALA A 76 5.54 4.83 19.80
CA ALA A 76 4.56 4.52 18.77
C ALA A 76 3.83 3.18 19.03
N LYS A 77 4.55 2.13 19.45
CA LYS A 77 3.96 0.84 19.88
C LYS A 77 3.00 1.04 21.06
N ARG A 78 3.40 1.83 22.06
CA ARG A 78 2.55 2.18 23.23
C ARG A 78 1.30 2.95 22.83
N ILE A 79 1.40 3.91 21.90
CA ILE A 79 0.25 4.67 21.36
C ILE A 79 -0.69 3.75 20.57
N ALA A 80 -0.14 2.83 19.76
CA ALA A 80 -0.96 1.86 19.03
C ALA A 80 -1.74 0.94 19.98
N LYS A 81 -1.07 0.40 21.01
CA LYS A 81 -1.71 -0.41 22.06
C LYS A 81 -2.79 0.36 22.80
N LEU A 82 -2.52 1.63 23.14
CA LEU A 82 -3.48 2.54 23.76
C LEU A 82 -4.73 2.74 22.89
N LYS A 83 -4.56 2.97 21.58
CA LYS A 83 -5.66 3.12 20.63
C LYS A 83 -6.52 1.86 20.57
N GLU A 84 -5.91 0.68 20.56
CA GLU A 84 -6.63 -0.60 20.55
C GLU A 84 -7.41 -0.86 21.84
N ILE A 85 -6.84 -0.54 23.01
CA ILE A 85 -7.55 -0.62 24.29
C ILE A 85 -8.78 0.30 24.30
N LEU A 86 -8.62 1.53 23.83
CA LEU A 86 -9.72 2.50 23.78
C LEU A 86 -10.81 2.04 22.80
N LYS A 87 -10.47 1.53 21.61
CA LYS A 87 -11.45 0.97 20.67
C LYS A 87 -12.24 -0.20 21.28
N LYS A 88 -11.55 -1.15 21.91
CA LYS A 88 -12.19 -2.33 22.54
C LYS A 88 -13.17 -1.97 23.65
N ARG A 89 -12.95 -0.84 24.34
CA ARG A 89 -13.73 -0.42 25.51
C ARG A 89 -14.71 0.73 25.23
N GLY A 90 -15.07 0.97 23.98
CA GLY A 90 -16.10 1.95 23.61
C GLY A 90 -15.60 3.40 23.48
N GLY A 91 -14.29 3.59 23.25
CA GLY A 91 -13.70 4.87 22.87
C GLY A 91 -13.23 5.76 24.02
N SER A 92 -13.43 5.38 25.29
CA SER A 92 -12.95 6.13 26.45
C SER A 92 -12.56 5.24 27.62
N GLN A 93 -11.57 5.66 28.42
CA GLN A 93 -11.14 4.94 29.61
C GLN A 93 -10.44 5.86 30.63
N THR A 94 -10.47 5.51 31.92
CA THR A 94 -9.81 6.28 32.97
C THR A 94 -8.29 6.13 32.94
N PHE A 95 -7.58 7.16 33.40
CA PHE A 95 -6.10 7.15 33.45
C PHE A 95 -5.57 6.00 34.31
N GLN A 96 -6.22 5.70 35.44
CA GLN A 96 -5.80 4.62 36.33
C GLN A 96 -5.91 3.25 35.65
N GLN A 97 -6.99 3.03 34.90
CA GLN A 97 -7.21 1.76 34.22
C GLN A 97 -6.26 1.61 33.03
N LEU A 98 -6.05 2.68 32.24
CA LEU A 98 -5.09 2.67 31.13
C LEU A 98 -3.64 2.47 31.60
N GLN A 99 -3.28 3.05 32.74
CA GLN A 99 -1.97 2.86 33.33
C GLN A 99 -1.73 1.39 33.70
N LYS A 100 -2.74 0.73 34.31
CA LYS A 100 -2.68 -0.71 34.62
C LYS A 100 -2.66 -1.58 33.37
N ASP A 101 -3.49 -1.28 32.37
CA ASP A 101 -3.58 -2.09 31.14
C ASP A 101 -2.31 -1.97 30.26
N LEU A 102 -1.58 -0.85 30.37
CA LEU A 102 -0.31 -0.62 29.67
C LEU A 102 0.92 -1.00 30.49
N ASP A 103 0.75 -1.32 31.78
CA ASP A 103 1.82 -1.61 32.74
C ASP A 103 2.91 -0.51 32.77
N LEU A 104 2.46 0.75 32.88
CA LEU A 104 3.34 1.92 32.88
C LEU A 104 3.42 2.58 34.26
N SER A 105 4.58 3.15 34.57
CA SER A 105 4.69 4.04 35.73
C SER A 105 3.85 5.32 35.55
N PRO A 106 3.42 5.99 36.63
CA PRO A 106 2.64 7.22 36.53
C PRO A 106 3.33 8.32 35.70
N SER A 107 4.65 8.42 35.81
CA SER A 107 5.47 9.39 35.09
C SER A 107 5.54 9.09 33.60
N GLU A 108 5.75 7.82 33.22
CA GLU A 108 5.77 7.40 31.82
C GLU A 108 4.40 7.55 31.17
N PHE A 109 3.33 7.23 31.89
CA PHE A 109 1.97 7.42 31.38
C PHE A 109 1.66 8.90 31.16
N THR A 110 2.09 9.77 32.08
CA THR A 110 1.94 11.24 31.91
C THR A 110 2.73 11.75 30.71
N TYR A 111 3.97 11.26 30.53
CA TYR A 111 4.78 11.59 29.35
C TYR A 111 4.11 11.11 28.05
N LEU A 112 3.57 9.89 28.04
CA LEU A 112 2.84 9.34 26.89
C LEU A 112 1.65 10.22 26.52
N VAL A 113 0.79 10.56 27.51
CA VAL A 113 -0.41 11.38 27.30
C VAL A 113 -0.06 12.78 26.78
N ASN A 114 1.02 13.39 27.28
CA ASN A 114 1.46 14.71 26.82
C ASN A 114 1.94 14.72 25.36
N ASN A 115 2.43 13.58 24.87
CA ASN A 115 2.91 13.40 23.50
C ASN A 115 1.85 12.77 22.56
N LEU A 116 0.61 12.56 23.02
CA LEU A 116 -0.47 12.11 22.15
C LEU A 116 -0.89 13.20 21.17
N ASP A 117 -1.29 12.77 19.97
CA ASP A 117 -1.92 13.67 19.00
C ASP A 117 -3.27 14.18 19.51
N LYS A 118 -3.31 15.45 19.89
CA LYS A 118 -4.49 16.15 20.42
C LYS A 118 -5.62 16.31 19.40
N ARG A 119 -5.38 16.02 18.12
CA ARG A 119 -6.43 15.92 17.08
C ARG A 119 -7.21 14.62 17.20
N SER A 120 -6.54 13.55 17.62
CA SER A 120 -7.05 12.18 17.69
C SER A 120 -7.48 11.76 19.09
N PHE A 121 -6.91 12.38 20.13
CA PHE A 121 -7.18 12.06 21.54
C PHE A 121 -7.66 13.29 22.31
N GLU A 122 -8.51 13.06 23.30
CA GLU A 122 -9.04 14.09 24.18
C GLU A 122 -9.01 13.62 25.64
N VAL A 123 -8.49 14.50 26.51
CA VAL A 123 -8.47 14.29 27.95
C VAL A 123 -9.63 15.08 28.55
N SER A 124 -10.60 14.37 29.12
CA SER A 124 -11.74 14.95 29.82
C SER A 124 -11.70 14.58 31.30
N ARG A 125 -12.57 15.20 32.10
CA ARG A 125 -12.80 14.80 33.50
C ARG A 125 -14.15 14.13 33.60
N ARG A 126 -14.22 13.00 34.31
CA ARG A 126 -15.48 12.28 34.52
C ARG A 126 -16.46 13.15 35.31
N PRO A 127 -17.63 13.51 34.74
CA PRO A 127 -18.63 14.25 35.49
C PRO A 127 -19.16 13.40 36.65
N GLY A 128 -19.25 13.99 37.85
CA GLY A 128 -19.84 13.35 39.04
C GLY A 128 -18.91 12.52 39.94
N SER A 129 -17.61 12.39 39.64
CA SER A 129 -16.66 11.73 40.56
C SER A 129 -16.09 12.71 41.59
N LYS A 130 -16.02 12.32 42.88
CA LYS A 130 -15.56 13.16 44.02
C LYS A 130 -14.16 13.79 43.87
N ARG A 131 -13.40 13.46 42.82
CA ARG A 131 -12.05 13.98 42.54
C ARG A 131 -11.78 14.34 41.07
N GLY A 132 -12.79 14.34 40.20
CA GLY A 132 -12.61 14.70 38.78
C GLY A 132 -11.61 13.79 38.06
N GLU A 133 -11.85 12.48 38.10
CA GLU A 133 -10.99 11.47 37.48
C GLU A 133 -10.75 11.77 36.00
N LYS A 134 -9.47 11.76 35.58
CA LYS A 134 -9.08 12.03 34.20
C LYS A 134 -9.42 10.82 33.32
N ILE A 135 -10.08 11.10 32.21
CA ILE A 135 -10.45 10.13 31.18
C ILE A 135 -9.72 10.49 29.90
N LEU A 136 -9.18 9.48 29.22
CA LEU A 136 -8.70 9.61 27.85
C LEU A 136 -9.77 9.05 26.92
N SER A 137 -10.10 9.81 25.88
CA SER A 137 -11.10 9.46 24.87
C SER A 137 -10.54 9.64 23.46
N LEU A 138 -11.02 8.83 22.52
CA LEU A 138 -10.75 9.01 21.09
C LEU A 138 -11.66 10.10 20.54
N ARG A 139 -11.08 11.13 19.93
CA ARG A 139 -11.84 12.10 19.15
C ARG A 139 -12.27 11.43 17.86
N VAL A 140 -13.58 11.26 17.69
CA VAL A 140 -14.20 10.77 16.46
C VAL A 140 -14.09 11.85 15.38
N ARG A 141 -12.88 12.07 14.87
CA ARG A 141 -12.60 12.68 13.57
C ARG A 141 -11.72 11.74 12.76
N ILE A 142 -12.04 10.45 12.77
CA ILE A 142 -11.58 9.55 11.73
C ILE A 142 -12.63 9.64 10.62
N ARG A 143 -12.43 10.57 9.69
CA ARG A 143 -12.95 10.40 8.33
C ARG A 143 -12.13 9.27 7.72
N ASP A 144 -12.42 8.02 8.09
CA ASP A 144 -12.03 6.91 7.24
C ASP A 144 -12.81 7.12 5.93
N PRO A 145 -12.16 7.15 4.75
CA PRO A 145 -12.90 7.18 3.50
C PRO A 145 -13.81 5.95 3.49
N VAL A 146 -15.11 6.19 3.40
CA VAL A 146 -16.12 5.14 3.22
C VAL A 146 -15.81 4.46 1.89
N VAL A 147 -15.08 3.36 1.92
CA VAL A 147 -14.96 2.47 0.78
C VAL A 147 -16.26 1.69 0.72
N PHE A 148 -17.17 2.14 -0.14
CA PHE A 148 -18.31 1.33 -0.55
C PHE A 148 -17.78 0.11 -1.30
N LYS A 149 -18.11 -1.08 -0.80
CA LYS A 149 -17.96 -2.34 -1.53
C LYS A 149 -19.08 -2.46 -2.55
#